data_AF-A0A953GQL6-F1
#
_entry.id   AF-A0A953GQL6-F1
#
_cell.length_a   1.000
_cell.length_b   1.000
_cell.length_c   1.000
_cell.angle_alpha   90.00
_cell.angle_beta   90.00
_cell.angle_gamma   90.00
#
_symmetry.space_group_name_H-M   'P 1'
#
loop_
_entity.id
_entity.type
_entity.pdbx_description
1 polymer ?
#
loop_
_entity_poly.entity_id
_entity_poly.type
_entity_poly.pdbx_seq_one_letter_code
_entity_poly.pdbx_strand_id
1 'polypeptide(L)'
;MKKIKEAISHPSSRIGWLLIPAIVLCCVVHDYWMIWRFPAPDKSSIEIRMTRTMCFGRCPAYNATLYGNGLVVFEGLSYVAAIGLWKTRVDPVRVQELAGRIERAGFLDRRYEDTRTVFDSPEAVLSIQIGTRETTARHYAGTDYPAFQPLEDLEADIDNVAETEQWIGNGRANRAGYSAFLGILGALPLVVAVLITKGGRNAGRGLVGLALGLLAGGTLWLILRTLVVGSYYLDPLLLWDPVGILLYLVGVFICVRITVRASPERVGAGMA
;
A
#
# COMPACT_ATOMS: atom_id res chain seq x y z
N MET A 1 -5.53 5.87 47.35
CA MET A 1 -4.25 5.45 46.71
C MET A 1 -3.97 3.94 46.76
N LYS A 2 -4.40 3.17 47.79
CA LYS A 2 -4.11 1.72 47.92
C LYS A 2 -4.73 0.83 46.82
N LYS A 3 -5.99 1.10 46.43
CA LYS A 3 -6.73 0.35 45.39
C LYS A 3 -6.16 0.48 43.96
N ILE A 4 -5.49 1.59 43.65
CA ILE A 4 -4.87 1.79 42.32
C ILE A 4 -3.61 0.93 42.19
N LYS A 5 -2.84 0.76 43.27
CA LYS A 5 -1.67 -0.14 43.28
C LYS A 5 -2.06 -1.61 43.11
N GLU A 6 -3.19 -2.05 43.67
CA GLU A 6 -3.67 -3.44 43.55
C GLU A 6 -4.17 -3.76 42.13
N ALA A 7 -4.85 -2.83 41.45
CA ALA A 7 -5.30 -3.02 40.07
C ALA A 7 -4.13 -3.14 39.05
N ILE A 8 -2.99 -2.53 39.35
CA ILE A 8 -1.74 -2.61 38.55
C ILE A 8 -0.98 -3.92 38.81
N SER A 9 -1.28 -4.62 39.90
CA SER A 9 -0.58 -5.85 40.31
C SER A 9 -1.15 -7.14 39.72
N HIS A 10 -2.32 -7.10 39.08
CA HIS A 10 -2.93 -8.30 38.50
C HIS A 10 -2.14 -8.79 37.27
N PRO A 11 -1.72 -10.07 37.22
CA PRO A 11 -0.83 -10.58 36.16
C PRO A 11 -1.43 -10.48 34.75
N SER A 12 -2.75 -10.47 34.62
CA SER A 12 -3.45 -10.32 33.34
C SER A 12 -3.43 -8.89 32.77
N SER A 13 -3.20 -7.84 33.58
CA SER A 13 -3.08 -6.47 33.09
C SER A 13 -1.68 -6.14 32.55
N ARG A 14 -0.64 -6.82 33.06
CA ARG A 14 0.75 -6.63 32.61
C ARG A 14 1.01 -7.14 31.19
N ILE A 15 0.28 -8.17 30.76
CA ILE A 15 0.40 -8.76 29.42
C ILE A 15 -0.10 -7.78 28.34
N GLY A 16 -1.20 -7.06 28.60
CA GLY A 16 -1.75 -6.08 27.66
C GLY A 16 -0.80 -4.91 27.39
N TRP A 17 -0.05 -4.45 28.39
CA TRP A 17 0.92 -3.35 28.25
C TRP A 17 2.18 -3.73 27.46
N LEU A 18 2.52 -5.02 27.37
CA LEU A 18 3.66 -5.52 26.58
C LEU A 18 3.26 -5.87 25.14
N LEU A 19 2.00 -6.25 24.91
CA LEU A 19 1.50 -6.61 23.58
C LEU A 19 1.40 -5.40 22.64
N ILE A 20 0.96 -4.25 23.13
CA ILE A 20 0.82 -3.02 22.31
C ILE A 20 2.17 -2.59 21.70
N PRO A 21 3.26 -2.40 22.47
CA PRO A 21 4.56 -2.02 21.89
C PRO A 21 5.13 -3.11 20.99
N ALA A 22 4.86 -4.40 21.26
CA ALA A 22 5.28 -5.49 20.38
C ALA A 22 4.55 -5.47 19.02
N ILE A 23 3.24 -5.19 19.01
CA ILE A 23 2.45 -5.04 17.78
C ILE A 23 2.92 -3.82 17.01
N VAL A 24 3.12 -2.67 17.68
CA VAL A 24 3.65 -1.45 17.02
C VAL A 24 5.02 -1.72 16.42
N LEU A 25 5.94 -2.35 17.16
CA LEU A 25 7.25 -2.73 16.64
C LEU A 25 7.14 -3.67 15.44
N CYS A 26 6.23 -4.66 15.49
CA CYS A 26 5.99 -5.58 14.38
C CYS A 26 5.43 -4.86 13.14
N CYS A 27 4.50 -3.91 13.31
CA CYS A 27 3.98 -3.11 12.20
C CYS A 27 5.07 -2.20 11.62
N VAL A 28 5.87 -1.53 12.46
CA VAL A 28 6.98 -0.68 12.01
C VAL A 28 8.04 -1.51 11.27
N VAL A 29 8.38 -2.70 11.78
CA VAL A 29 9.30 -3.62 11.09
C VAL A 29 8.68 -4.11 9.79
N HIS A 30 7.41 -4.48 9.76
CA HIS A 30 6.73 -4.90 8.53
C HIS A 30 6.69 -3.78 7.48
N ASP A 31 6.26 -2.57 7.86
CA ASP A 31 6.23 -1.40 6.99
C ASP A 31 7.63 -1.04 6.51
N TYR A 32 8.64 -1.12 7.38
CA TYR A 32 10.05 -0.95 6.98
C TYR A 32 10.47 -2.00 5.94
N TRP A 33 10.12 -3.27 6.16
CA TRP A 33 10.46 -4.36 5.25
C TRP A 33 9.68 -4.32 3.93
N MET A 34 8.49 -3.74 3.89
CA MET A 34 7.66 -3.66 2.67
C MET A 34 7.89 -2.35 1.89
N ILE A 35 7.98 -1.22 2.58
CA ILE A 35 7.99 0.12 1.96
C ILE A 35 9.43 0.59 1.71
N TRP A 36 10.34 0.33 2.66
CA TRP A 36 11.71 0.86 2.66
C TRP A 36 12.77 -0.08 2.08
N ARG A 37 12.43 -1.33 1.76
CA ARG A 37 13.38 -2.31 1.21
C ARG A 37 13.96 -1.91 -0.14
N PHE A 38 13.25 -1.07 -0.88
CA PHE A 38 13.62 -0.68 -2.24
C PHE A 38 13.42 0.82 -2.47
N PRO A 39 14.30 1.68 -1.94
CA PRO A 39 14.30 3.09 -2.27
C PRO A 39 14.76 3.26 -3.73
N ALA A 40 14.09 4.17 -4.45
CA ALA A 40 14.61 4.63 -5.73
C ALA A 40 16.00 5.27 -5.52
N PRO A 41 16.97 5.04 -6.42
CA PRO A 41 18.23 5.77 -6.36
C PRO A 41 17.99 7.26 -6.62
N ASP A 42 18.59 8.12 -5.79
CA ASP A 42 18.52 9.58 -5.96
C ASP A 42 19.23 10.06 -7.23
N LYS A 43 20.22 9.29 -7.71
CA LYS A 43 20.96 9.51 -8.97
C LYS A 43 21.28 8.19 -9.63
N SER A 44 20.30 7.60 -10.31
CA SER A 44 20.55 6.42 -11.12
C SER A 44 21.18 6.83 -12.46
N SER A 45 22.19 6.11 -12.93
CA SER A 45 22.73 6.32 -14.28
C SER A 45 21.82 5.81 -15.37
N ILE A 46 20.77 5.05 -15.03
CA ILE A 46 19.79 4.49 -15.95
C ILE A 46 18.43 4.57 -15.26
N GLU A 47 17.56 5.46 -15.72
CA GLU A 47 16.14 5.53 -15.35
C GLU A 47 15.31 5.42 -16.63
N ILE A 48 14.46 4.41 -16.72
CA ILE A 48 13.53 4.21 -17.83
C ILE A 48 12.13 4.24 -17.26
N ARG A 49 11.37 5.28 -17.57
CA ARG A 49 9.99 5.48 -17.14
C ARG A 49 9.05 5.32 -18.32
N MET A 50 7.98 4.57 -18.10
CA MET A 50 6.86 4.41 -19.04
C MET A 50 5.56 4.69 -18.32
N THR A 51 4.74 5.55 -18.92
CA THR A 51 3.37 5.83 -18.48
C THR A 51 2.41 5.36 -19.56
N ARG A 52 1.42 4.56 -19.17
CA ARG A 52 0.28 4.19 -20.03
C ARG A 52 -0.99 4.85 -19.53
N THR A 53 -1.68 5.54 -20.42
CA THR A 53 -2.93 6.23 -20.12
C THR A 53 -4.16 5.34 -20.35
N MET A 54 -5.31 5.82 -19.88
CA MET A 54 -6.58 5.13 -20.05
C MET A 54 -7.14 5.27 -21.48
N CYS A 55 -7.98 4.33 -21.88
CA CYS A 55 -8.88 4.44 -23.04
C CYS A 55 -10.35 4.36 -22.56
N PHE A 56 -11.33 4.43 -23.48
CA PHE A 56 -12.75 4.27 -23.14
C PHE A 56 -13.09 2.82 -22.72
N GLY A 57 -12.29 1.86 -23.17
CA GLY A 57 -12.39 0.44 -22.80
C GLY A 57 -11.67 0.06 -21.51
N ARG A 58 -11.04 -1.13 -21.52
CA ARG A 58 -10.31 -1.72 -20.38
C ARG A 58 -8.79 -1.69 -20.59
N CYS A 59 -8.28 -0.57 -21.10
CA CYS A 59 -6.84 -0.43 -21.28
C CYS A 59 -6.17 -0.26 -19.91
N PRO A 60 -5.17 -1.09 -19.57
CA PRO A 60 -4.40 -0.94 -18.33
C PRO A 60 -3.72 0.43 -18.27
N ALA A 61 -3.99 1.20 -17.23
CA ALA A 61 -3.31 2.46 -16.97
C ALA A 61 -2.35 2.31 -15.79
N TYR A 62 -1.09 2.68 -15.97
CA TYR A 62 -0.04 2.55 -14.95
C TYR A 62 1.20 3.39 -15.28
N ASN A 63 2.03 3.60 -14.25
CA ASN A 63 3.41 4.06 -14.41
C ASN A 63 4.37 2.92 -14.08
N ALA A 64 5.40 2.71 -14.88
CA ALA A 64 6.48 1.76 -14.60
C ALA A 64 7.82 2.50 -14.71
N THR A 65 8.65 2.41 -13.67
CA THR A 65 9.99 2.98 -13.65
C THR A 65 11.01 1.89 -13.37
N LEU A 66 11.96 1.70 -14.28
CA LEU A 66 13.08 0.78 -14.15
C LEU A 66 14.34 1.57 -13.85
N TYR A 67 15.09 1.11 -12.86
CA TYR A 67 16.37 1.68 -12.49
C TYR A 67 17.51 0.71 -12.84
N GLY A 68 18.68 1.24 -13.19
CA GLY A 68 19.86 0.45 -13.58
C GLY A 68 20.36 -0.57 -12.55
N ASN A 69 19.92 -0.47 -11.29
CA ASN A 69 20.19 -1.44 -10.22
C ASN A 69 19.16 -2.58 -10.14
N GLY A 70 18.29 -2.71 -11.14
CA GLY A 70 17.23 -3.73 -11.21
C GLY A 70 15.98 -3.40 -10.40
N LEU A 71 15.89 -2.25 -9.72
CA LEU A 71 14.64 -1.86 -9.06
C LEU A 71 13.59 -1.50 -10.10
N VAL A 72 12.41 -2.07 -9.98
CA VAL A 72 11.22 -1.69 -10.74
C VAL A 72 10.18 -1.15 -9.77
N VAL A 73 9.67 0.04 -10.07
CA VAL A 73 8.53 0.66 -9.37
C VAL A 73 7.36 0.69 -10.34
N PHE A 74 6.27 0.04 -9.97
CA PHE A 74 5.03 -0.02 -10.72
C PHE A 74 3.93 0.70 -9.93
N GLU A 75 3.25 1.64 -10.55
CA GLU A 75 2.10 2.33 -9.99
C GLU A 75 0.87 2.00 -10.84
N GLY A 76 0.04 1.10 -10.33
CA GLY A 76 -1.20 0.73 -10.99
C GLY A 76 -2.29 1.77 -10.78
N LEU A 77 -2.87 2.30 -11.85
CA LEU A 77 -3.89 3.35 -11.80
C LEU A 77 -5.30 2.79 -12.04
N SER A 78 -5.52 2.10 -13.16
CA SER A 78 -6.82 1.50 -13.50
C SER A 78 -6.68 0.31 -14.44
N TYR A 79 -7.70 -0.57 -14.44
CA TYR A 79 -7.73 -1.79 -15.27
C TYR A 79 -6.48 -2.68 -15.16
N VAL A 80 -5.87 -2.70 -13.97
CA VAL A 80 -4.76 -3.58 -13.59
C VAL A 80 -5.16 -4.40 -12.35
N ALA A 81 -4.58 -5.58 -12.17
CA ALA A 81 -4.81 -6.41 -10.99
C ALA A 81 -4.18 -5.82 -9.71
N ALA A 82 -3.06 -5.10 -9.83
CA ALA A 82 -2.34 -4.52 -8.71
C ALA A 82 -2.40 -2.98 -8.75
N ILE A 83 -3.36 -2.41 -8.01
CA ILE A 83 -3.56 -0.95 -7.90
C ILE A 83 -2.61 -0.36 -6.84
N GLY A 84 -2.15 0.87 -7.05
CA GLY A 84 -1.24 1.58 -6.16
C GLY A 84 0.23 1.27 -6.43
N LEU A 85 1.10 1.58 -5.47
CA LEU A 85 2.56 1.41 -5.60
C LEU A 85 3.01 -0.02 -5.27
N TRP A 86 3.69 -0.63 -6.23
CA TRP A 86 4.31 -1.95 -6.18
C TRP A 86 5.77 -1.83 -6.54
N LYS A 87 6.60 -2.66 -5.90
CA LYS A 87 8.04 -2.69 -6.17
C LYS A 87 8.48 -4.13 -6.34
N THR A 88 9.40 -4.37 -7.26
CA THR A 88 10.10 -5.63 -7.39
C THR A 88 11.56 -5.39 -7.77
N ARG A 89 12.34 -6.47 -7.83
CA ARG A 89 13.66 -6.47 -8.42
C ARG A 89 13.72 -7.45 -9.58
N VAL A 90 14.26 -6.97 -10.68
CA VAL A 90 14.66 -7.78 -11.82
C VAL A 90 16.18 -7.86 -11.86
N ASP A 91 16.72 -8.77 -12.66
CA ASP A 91 18.17 -8.85 -12.87
C ASP A 91 18.68 -7.51 -13.45
N PRO A 92 19.61 -6.81 -12.76
CA PRO A 92 20.19 -5.57 -13.26
C PRO A 92 20.81 -5.71 -14.67
N VAL A 93 21.29 -6.91 -15.03
CA VAL A 93 21.82 -7.21 -16.37
C VAL A 93 20.76 -6.99 -17.44
N ARG A 94 19.50 -7.41 -17.22
CA ARG A 94 18.41 -7.21 -18.18
C ARG A 94 18.11 -5.72 -18.40
N VAL A 95 18.23 -4.91 -17.36
CA VAL A 95 18.06 -3.45 -17.46
C VAL A 95 19.21 -2.81 -18.23
N GLN A 96 20.45 -3.25 -17.99
CA GLN A 96 21.62 -2.78 -18.74
C GLN A 96 21.56 -3.18 -20.22
N GLU A 97 21.11 -4.39 -20.53
CA GLU A 97 20.90 -4.85 -21.90
C GLU A 97 19.83 -4.03 -22.63
N LEU A 98 18.72 -3.72 -21.95
CA LEU A 98 17.68 -2.82 -22.47
C LEU A 98 18.23 -1.42 -22.75
N ALA A 99 18.97 -0.84 -21.80
CA ALA A 99 19.63 0.45 -21.99
C ALA A 99 20.58 0.42 -23.21
N GLY A 100 21.38 -0.64 -23.36
CA GLY A 100 22.25 -0.81 -24.51
C GLY A 100 21.48 -0.96 -25.84
N ARG A 101 20.29 -1.59 -25.84
CA ARG A 101 19.43 -1.64 -27.04
C ARG A 101 18.90 -0.26 -27.39
N ILE A 102 18.45 0.51 -26.40
CA ILE A 102 17.98 1.89 -26.57
C ILE A 102 19.07 2.77 -27.19
N GLU A 103 20.29 2.68 -26.66
CA GLU A 103 21.44 3.43 -27.19
C GLU A 103 21.79 3.05 -28.62
N ARG A 104 21.89 1.74 -28.92
CA ARG A 104 22.23 1.25 -30.28
C ARG A 104 21.16 1.60 -31.31
N ALA A 105 19.89 1.65 -30.92
CA ALA A 105 18.79 2.04 -31.80
C ALA A 105 18.71 3.58 -32.00
N GLY A 106 19.49 4.37 -31.24
CA GLY A 106 19.55 5.82 -31.39
C GLY A 106 18.29 6.54 -30.88
N PHE A 107 17.53 5.92 -29.96
CA PHE A 107 16.33 6.56 -29.39
C PHE A 107 16.66 7.84 -28.62
N LEU A 108 17.82 7.89 -27.97
CA LEU A 108 18.30 9.07 -27.25
C LEU A 108 18.62 10.27 -28.17
N ASP A 109 18.81 10.05 -29.47
CA ASP A 109 19.14 11.10 -30.45
C ASP A 109 17.94 11.55 -31.28
N ARG A 110 16.77 10.95 -31.04
CA ARG A 110 15.56 11.16 -31.83
C ARG A 110 14.42 11.61 -30.94
N ARG A 111 13.61 12.52 -31.47
CA ARG A 111 12.33 12.92 -30.87
C ARG A 111 11.22 12.10 -31.51
N TYR A 112 10.57 11.27 -30.71
CA TYR A 112 9.40 10.51 -31.14
C TYR A 112 8.16 11.14 -30.51
N GLU A 113 7.44 11.94 -31.29
CA GLU A 113 6.23 12.60 -30.78
C GLU A 113 5.11 12.42 -31.79
N ASP A 114 4.11 11.64 -31.39
CA ASP A 114 2.86 11.58 -32.08
C ASP A 114 2.00 12.79 -31.73
N THR A 115 1.90 13.74 -32.67
CA THR A 115 1.13 14.98 -32.51
C THR A 115 -0.35 14.83 -32.88
N ARG A 116 -0.77 13.63 -33.28
CA ARG A 116 -2.16 13.35 -33.61
C ARG A 116 -3.03 13.38 -32.35
N THR A 117 -4.34 13.50 -32.54
CA THR A 117 -5.32 13.23 -31.50
C THR A 117 -6.10 12.00 -31.90
N VAL A 118 -5.77 10.86 -31.30
CA VAL A 118 -6.46 9.59 -31.58
C VAL A 118 -7.44 9.33 -30.45
N PHE A 119 -8.74 9.32 -30.77
CA PHE A 119 -9.78 9.01 -29.81
C PHE A 119 -9.77 7.53 -29.44
N ASP A 120 -10.07 7.24 -28.17
CA ASP A 120 -10.19 5.88 -27.63
C ASP A 120 -8.94 4.99 -27.81
N SER A 121 -7.77 5.61 -27.97
CA SER A 121 -6.48 4.92 -27.96
C SER A 121 -5.71 5.31 -26.69
N PRO A 122 -5.18 4.33 -25.93
CA PRO A 122 -4.30 4.65 -24.82
C PRO A 122 -2.99 5.21 -25.36
N GLU A 123 -2.43 6.15 -24.63
CA GLU A 123 -1.15 6.75 -24.95
C GLU A 123 -0.05 6.13 -24.10
N ALA A 124 1.10 5.88 -24.72
CA ALA A 124 2.34 5.52 -24.06
C ALA A 124 3.30 6.72 -24.09
N VAL A 125 3.77 7.10 -22.92
CA VAL A 125 4.77 8.16 -22.74
C VAL A 125 6.01 7.56 -22.11
N LEU A 126 7.14 7.64 -22.81
CA LEU A 126 8.44 7.22 -22.31
C LEU A 126 9.27 8.42 -21.88
N SER A 127 9.97 8.28 -20.77
CA SER A 127 11.06 9.16 -20.36
C SER A 127 12.25 8.28 -20.04
N ILE A 128 13.33 8.45 -20.81
CA ILE A 128 14.51 7.59 -20.73
C ILE A 128 15.71 8.47 -20.42
N GLN A 129 16.42 8.11 -19.36
CA GLN A 129 17.67 8.72 -18.94
C GLN A 129 18.76 7.64 -18.89
N ILE A 130 19.85 7.85 -19.64
CA ILE A 130 21.03 6.98 -19.64
C ILE A 130 22.27 7.87 -19.56
N GLY A 131 23.00 7.78 -18.44
CA GLY A 131 24.11 8.66 -18.09
C GLY A 131 23.64 10.11 -17.99
N THR A 132 24.16 10.97 -18.86
CA THR A 132 23.77 12.39 -18.95
C THR A 132 22.77 12.67 -20.07
N ARG A 133 22.37 11.65 -20.83
CA ARG A 133 21.48 11.79 -21.97
C ARG A 133 20.07 11.46 -21.53
N GLU A 134 19.11 12.24 -22.01
CA GLU A 134 17.70 12.03 -21.77
C GLU A 134 16.90 12.23 -23.05
N THR A 135 15.80 11.50 -23.17
CA THR A 135 14.83 11.69 -24.24
C THR A 135 13.42 11.40 -23.73
N THR A 136 12.44 11.99 -24.39
CA THR A 136 11.02 11.70 -24.18
C THR A 136 10.40 11.25 -25.49
N ALA A 137 9.52 10.26 -25.39
CA ALA A 137 8.76 9.76 -26.52
C ALA A 137 7.29 9.64 -26.15
N ARG A 138 6.41 9.85 -27.13
CA ARG A 138 4.96 9.82 -26.97
C ARG A 138 4.32 9.21 -28.20
N HIS A 139 3.45 8.22 -28.00
CA HIS A 139 2.74 7.54 -29.06
C HIS A 139 1.38 7.00 -28.61
N TYR A 140 0.40 7.00 -29.50
CA TYR A 140 -0.88 6.34 -29.31
C TYR A 140 -0.77 4.85 -29.63
N ALA A 141 -0.89 4.01 -28.61
CA ALA A 141 -0.71 2.57 -28.77
C ALA A 141 -1.86 1.93 -29.57
N GLY A 142 -1.53 0.87 -30.32
CA GLY A 142 -2.51 0.13 -31.12
C GLY A 142 -2.95 0.89 -32.37
N THR A 143 -2.18 1.90 -32.80
CA THR A 143 -2.36 2.52 -34.11
C THR A 143 -1.48 1.77 -35.11
N ASP A 144 -2.07 1.27 -36.21
CA ASP A 144 -1.31 0.60 -37.28
C ASP A 144 -0.53 1.64 -38.08
N TYR A 145 0.56 2.15 -37.49
CA TYR A 145 1.36 3.24 -38.04
C TYR A 145 2.85 2.87 -38.05
N PRO A 146 3.40 2.46 -39.20
CA PRO A 146 4.76 1.91 -39.29
C PRO A 146 5.88 2.81 -38.76
N ALA A 147 5.69 4.13 -38.76
CA ALA A 147 6.68 5.08 -38.26
C ALA A 147 6.93 4.97 -36.74
N PHE A 148 5.95 4.46 -35.99
CA PHE A 148 6.04 4.28 -34.54
C PHE A 148 6.27 2.83 -34.11
N GLN A 149 6.33 1.88 -35.05
CA GLN A 149 6.62 0.47 -34.74
C GLN A 149 7.88 0.28 -33.87
N PRO A 150 9.01 0.98 -34.12
CA PRO A 150 10.18 0.84 -33.25
C PRO A 150 9.92 1.26 -31.80
N LEU A 151 9.01 2.22 -31.59
CA LEU A 151 8.64 2.69 -30.27
C LEU A 151 7.69 1.70 -29.59
N GLU A 152 6.72 1.13 -30.30
CA GLU A 152 5.88 0.05 -29.79
C GLU A 152 6.70 -1.17 -29.36
N ASP A 153 7.70 -1.55 -30.17
CA ASP A 153 8.61 -2.66 -29.85
C ASP A 153 9.42 -2.35 -28.58
N LEU A 154 9.87 -1.09 -28.42
CA LEU A 154 10.58 -0.65 -27.22
C LEU A 154 9.67 -0.66 -25.98
N GLU A 155 8.42 -0.23 -26.11
CA GLU A 155 7.44 -0.26 -25.02
C GLU A 155 7.16 -1.70 -24.57
N ALA A 156 7.03 -2.65 -25.51
CA ALA A 156 6.88 -4.07 -25.21
C ALA A 156 8.13 -4.64 -24.53
N ASP A 157 9.32 -4.24 -24.97
CA ASP A 157 10.59 -4.59 -24.34
C ASP A 157 10.68 -4.08 -22.89
N ILE A 158 10.22 -2.85 -22.63
CA ILE A 158 10.16 -2.27 -21.29
C ILE A 158 9.21 -3.09 -20.41
N ASP A 159 8.03 -3.45 -20.89
CA ASP A 159 7.10 -4.32 -20.13
C ASP A 159 7.69 -5.67 -19.80
N ASN A 160 8.34 -6.31 -20.77
CA ASN A 160 8.96 -7.61 -20.60
C ASN A 160 10.09 -7.58 -19.57
N VAL A 161 10.91 -6.52 -19.58
CA VAL A 161 12.00 -6.34 -18.62
C VAL A 161 11.49 -5.92 -17.25
N ALA A 162 10.46 -5.08 -17.17
CA ALA A 162 9.81 -4.69 -15.92
C ALA A 162 8.88 -5.76 -15.34
N GLU A 163 8.60 -6.81 -16.11
CA GLU A 163 7.68 -7.90 -15.76
C GLU A 163 6.28 -7.36 -15.38
N THR A 164 5.78 -6.37 -16.12
CA THR A 164 4.53 -5.65 -15.79
C THR A 164 3.30 -6.54 -15.83
N GLU A 165 3.34 -7.63 -16.60
CA GLU A 165 2.24 -8.61 -16.74
C GLU A 165 1.74 -9.14 -15.39
N GLN A 166 2.65 -9.30 -14.41
CA GLN A 166 2.33 -9.78 -13.07
C GLN A 166 1.35 -8.86 -12.31
N TRP A 167 1.30 -7.57 -12.68
CA TRP A 167 0.42 -6.57 -12.07
C TRP A 167 -0.75 -6.19 -12.96
N ILE A 168 -0.63 -6.32 -14.28
CA ILE A 168 -1.73 -6.04 -15.21
C ILE A 168 -2.85 -7.09 -15.06
N GLY A 169 -2.49 -8.36 -14.82
CA GLY A 169 -3.45 -9.40 -14.45
C GLY A 169 -3.82 -10.40 -15.56
N ASN A 170 -2.96 -10.56 -16.56
CA ASN A 170 -3.16 -11.53 -17.65
C ASN A 170 -2.70 -12.94 -17.25
N GLY A 171 -1.87 -13.07 -16.21
CA GLY A 171 -1.36 -14.35 -15.72
C GLY A 171 -1.53 -14.50 -14.22
N ARG A 172 -2.55 -15.26 -13.77
CA ARG A 172 -2.69 -16.04 -12.51
C ARG A 172 -2.26 -15.44 -11.14
N ALA A 173 -1.73 -14.22 -11.06
CA ALA A 173 -1.09 -13.69 -9.88
C ALA A 173 -2.02 -12.74 -9.11
N ASN A 174 -2.13 -13.00 -7.82
CA ASN A 174 -2.41 -12.00 -6.78
C ASN A 174 -3.82 -11.45 -6.57
N ARG A 175 -4.88 -12.16 -6.97
CA ARG A 175 -6.19 -11.98 -6.28
C ARG A 175 -6.18 -12.50 -4.83
N ALA A 176 -5.19 -13.33 -4.47
CA ALA A 176 -5.08 -13.96 -3.15
C ALA A 176 -4.37 -13.08 -2.10
N GLY A 177 -3.44 -12.20 -2.49
CA GLY A 177 -2.58 -11.48 -1.54
C GLY A 177 -3.34 -10.40 -0.75
N TYR A 178 -4.08 -9.54 -1.43
CA TYR A 178 -4.76 -8.39 -0.79
C TYR A 178 -6.01 -8.78 -0.02
N SER A 179 -6.77 -9.76 -0.53
CA SER A 179 -8.02 -10.25 0.10
C SER A 179 -7.74 -11.10 1.35
N ALA A 180 -6.69 -11.94 1.33
CA ALA A 180 -6.28 -12.69 2.51
C ALA A 180 -5.71 -11.79 3.61
N PHE A 181 -4.97 -10.73 3.24
CA PHE A 181 -4.34 -9.83 4.20
C PHE A 181 -5.34 -8.91 4.93
N LEU A 182 -6.35 -8.38 4.21
CA LEU A 182 -7.49 -7.69 4.83
C LEU A 182 -8.34 -8.64 5.69
N GLY A 183 -8.48 -9.90 5.26
CA GLY A 183 -9.15 -10.94 6.04
C GLY A 183 -8.44 -11.22 7.38
N ILE A 184 -7.11 -11.33 7.38
CA ILE A 184 -6.32 -11.64 8.59
C ILE A 184 -6.28 -10.45 9.56
N LEU A 185 -6.03 -9.23 9.07
CA LEU A 185 -6.02 -8.02 9.91
C LEU A 185 -7.42 -7.61 10.38
N GLY A 186 -8.48 -7.87 9.59
CA GLY A 186 -9.87 -7.67 9.99
C GLY A 186 -10.38 -8.73 10.97
N ALA A 187 -9.87 -9.97 10.90
CA ALA A 187 -10.26 -11.05 11.79
C ALA A 187 -9.53 -11.02 13.14
N LEU A 188 -8.31 -10.47 13.22
CA LEU A 188 -7.53 -10.38 14.46
C LEU A 188 -8.31 -9.72 15.63
N PRO A 189 -8.96 -8.55 15.43
CA PRO A 189 -9.80 -7.93 16.46
C PRO A 189 -10.96 -8.82 16.91
N LEU A 190 -11.54 -9.59 15.99
CA LEU A 190 -12.63 -10.53 16.24
C LEU A 190 -12.15 -11.73 17.06
N VAL A 191 -10.99 -12.29 16.72
CA VAL A 191 -10.35 -13.38 17.47
C VAL A 191 -9.97 -12.92 18.87
N VAL A 192 -9.38 -11.73 19.01
CA VAL A 192 -9.05 -11.14 20.32
C VAL A 192 -10.33 -10.91 21.15
N ALA A 193 -11.41 -10.41 20.57
CA ALA A 193 -12.69 -10.24 21.25
C ALA A 193 -13.32 -11.57 21.69
N VAL A 194 -13.24 -12.63 20.87
CA VAL A 194 -13.73 -13.97 21.21
C VAL A 194 -12.89 -14.62 22.32
N LEU A 195 -11.57 -14.45 22.29
CA LEU A 195 -10.68 -14.94 23.35
C LEU A 195 -10.93 -14.21 24.68
N ILE A 196 -11.22 -12.90 24.64
CA ILE A 196 -11.59 -12.12 25.83
C ILE A 196 -12.94 -12.58 26.41
N THR A 197 -13.92 -12.95 25.58
CA THR A 197 -15.25 -13.39 26.05
C THR A 197 -15.27 -14.85 26.53
N LYS A 198 -14.48 -15.75 25.92
CA LYS A 198 -14.32 -17.14 26.41
C LYS A 198 -13.39 -17.25 27.62
N GLY A 199 -12.46 -16.31 27.81
CA GLY A 199 -11.39 -16.35 28.81
C GLY A 199 -11.78 -16.13 30.28
N GLY A 200 -13.04 -15.91 30.62
CA GLY A 200 -13.42 -15.99 32.03
C GLY A 200 -14.77 -15.37 32.37
N ARG A 201 -15.55 -16.13 33.14
CA ARG A 201 -16.82 -15.77 33.80
C ARG A 201 -16.71 -14.56 34.77
N ASN A 202 -15.53 -13.93 34.86
CA ASN A 202 -15.19 -12.77 35.70
C ASN A 202 -14.51 -11.62 34.93
N ALA A 203 -14.47 -11.63 33.59
CA ALA A 203 -13.97 -10.51 32.82
C ALA A 203 -14.90 -9.30 33.02
N GLY A 204 -14.49 -8.37 33.89
CA GLY A 204 -15.30 -7.20 34.25
C GLY A 204 -15.72 -6.41 33.00
N ARG A 205 -16.87 -5.73 33.09
CA ARG A 205 -17.51 -4.91 32.03
C ARG A 205 -16.54 -4.04 31.23
N GLY A 206 -15.39 -3.68 31.81
CA GLY A 206 -14.33 -2.94 31.15
C GLY A 206 -13.61 -3.64 29.99
N LEU A 207 -13.35 -4.94 30.09
CA LEU A 207 -12.69 -5.71 29.03
C LEU A 207 -13.59 -5.89 27.80
N VAL A 208 -14.89 -6.03 28.03
CA VAL A 208 -15.91 -6.05 26.96
C VAL A 208 -15.99 -4.70 26.25
N GLY A 209 -15.95 -3.59 27.00
CA GLY A 209 -15.91 -2.24 26.42
C GLY A 209 -14.66 -2.00 25.57
N LEU A 210 -13.50 -2.46 26.02
CA LEU A 210 -12.23 -2.33 25.29
C LEU A 210 -12.21 -3.17 24.01
N ALA A 211 -12.76 -4.40 24.05
CA ALA A 211 -12.93 -5.24 22.88
C ALA A 211 -13.90 -4.63 21.85
N LEU A 212 -15.04 -4.07 22.31
CA LEU A 212 -15.98 -3.36 21.43
C LEU A 212 -15.38 -2.08 20.85
N GLY A 213 -14.57 -1.34 21.62
CA GLY A 213 -13.88 -0.13 21.16
C GLY A 213 -12.80 -0.43 20.11
N LEU A 214 -12.02 -1.50 20.30
CA LEU A 214 -11.03 -1.94 19.31
C LEU A 214 -11.71 -2.51 18.06
N LEU A 215 -12.82 -3.21 18.21
CA LEU A 215 -13.62 -3.68 17.07
C LEU A 215 -14.20 -2.52 16.29
N ALA A 216 -14.92 -1.59 16.93
CA ALA A 216 -15.56 -0.46 16.28
C ALA A 216 -14.54 0.54 15.72
N GLY A 217 -13.49 0.88 16.47
CA GLY A 217 -12.43 1.77 16.01
C GLY A 217 -11.57 1.16 14.92
N GLY A 218 -11.22 -0.13 15.04
CA GLY A 218 -10.44 -0.86 14.04
C GLY A 218 -11.23 -1.10 12.74
N THR A 219 -12.51 -1.46 12.84
CA THR A 219 -13.38 -1.60 11.65
C THR A 219 -13.66 -0.25 11.00
N LEU A 220 -13.92 0.82 11.77
CA LEU A 220 -14.10 2.16 11.21
C LEU A 220 -12.81 2.67 10.54
N TRP A 221 -11.64 2.41 11.12
CA TRP A 221 -10.35 2.74 10.50
C TRP A 221 -10.10 1.93 9.22
N LEU A 222 -10.42 0.63 9.20
CA LEU A 222 -10.33 -0.18 7.99
C LEU A 222 -11.30 0.30 6.91
N ILE A 223 -12.55 0.62 7.27
CA ILE A 223 -13.57 1.14 6.34
C ILE A 223 -13.12 2.50 5.78
N LEU A 224 -12.70 3.44 6.63
CA LEU A 224 -12.15 4.73 6.22
C LEU A 224 -10.92 4.54 5.33
N ARG A 225 -10.00 3.64 5.68
CA ARG A 225 -8.82 3.34 4.86
C ARG A 225 -9.20 2.75 3.51
N THR A 226 -10.19 1.86 3.44
CA THR A 226 -10.67 1.32 2.16
C THR A 226 -11.40 2.37 1.33
N LEU A 227 -12.13 3.29 1.97
CA LEU A 227 -12.77 4.41 1.29
C LEU A 227 -11.72 5.41 0.76
N VAL A 228 -10.69 5.73 1.55
CA VAL A 228 -9.53 6.57 1.20
C VAL A 228 -8.72 5.93 0.08
N VAL A 229 -8.35 4.64 0.18
CA VAL A 229 -7.66 3.93 -0.90
C VAL A 229 -8.51 3.84 -2.17
N GLY A 230 -9.83 3.84 -2.05
CA GLY A 230 -10.76 3.93 -3.18
C GLY A 230 -10.95 5.35 -3.75
N SER A 231 -10.41 6.40 -3.12
CA SER A 231 -10.72 7.80 -3.49
C SER A 231 -9.54 8.77 -3.67
N TYR A 232 -8.27 8.36 -3.55
CA TYR A 232 -7.14 9.30 -3.78
C TYR A 232 -6.30 9.03 -5.03
N TYR A 233 -6.64 9.82 -6.04
CA TYR A 233 -5.84 10.32 -7.16
C TYR A 233 -4.99 11.56 -6.79
N LEU A 234 -4.72 11.86 -5.52
CA LEU A 234 -4.04 13.11 -5.12
C LEU A 234 -2.98 12.89 -4.03
N ASP A 235 -1.74 13.17 -4.41
CA ASP A 235 -0.52 13.49 -3.66
C ASP A 235 -0.03 12.59 -2.49
N PRO A 236 1.19 12.01 -2.60
CA PRO A 236 1.84 11.21 -1.54
C PRO A 236 2.18 11.97 -0.25
N LEU A 237 2.05 13.31 -0.22
CA LEU A 237 2.35 14.14 0.95
C LEU A 237 1.22 14.15 1.99
N LEU A 238 0.05 13.59 1.69
CA LEU A 238 -1.08 13.45 2.62
C LEU A 238 -1.10 12.11 3.39
N LEU A 239 0.02 11.37 3.41
CA LEU A 239 0.15 10.07 4.09
C LEU A 239 0.11 10.17 5.64
N TRP A 240 0.05 11.38 6.18
CA TRP A 240 -0.27 11.61 7.58
C TRP A 240 -1.78 11.83 7.64
N ASP A 241 -2.52 10.86 8.16
CA ASP A 241 -3.93 11.02 8.54
C ASP A 241 -4.00 11.40 10.04
N PRO A 242 -3.77 12.68 10.40
CA PRO A 242 -3.85 13.13 11.78
C PRO A 242 -5.26 12.95 12.34
N VAL A 243 -6.29 12.89 11.49
CA VAL A 243 -7.68 12.71 11.88
C VAL A 243 -7.93 11.26 12.30
N GLY A 244 -7.45 10.27 11.53
CA GLY A 244 -7.53 8.86 11.89
C GLY A 244 -6.77 8.54 13.18
N ILE A 245 -5.57 9.12 13.37
CA ILE A 245 -4.80 9.00 14.61
C ILE A 245 -5.56 9.65 15.78
N LEU A 246 -6.09 10.86 15.58
CA LEU A 246 -6.87 11.56 16.60
C LEU A 246 -8.13 10.78 16.99
N LEU A 247 -8.87 10.25 16.03
CA LEU A 247 -10.08 9.44 16.26
C LEU A 247 -9.76 8.13 16.99
N TYR A 248 -8.64 7.47 16.65
CA TYR A 248 -8.17 6.30 17.38
C TYR A 248 -7.83 6.63 18.84
N LEU A 249 -7.05 7.70 19.07
CA LEU A 249 -6.67 8.14 20.42
C LEU A 249 -7.88 8.58 21.24
N VAL A 250 -8.84 9.28 20.63
CA VAL A 250 -10.11 9.68 21.25
C VAL A 250 -10.96 8.45 21.60
N GLY A 251 -11.05 7.45 20.71
CA GLY A 251 -11.74 6.19 20.95
C GLY A 251 -11.15 5.41 22.13
N VAL A 252 -9.81 5.32 22.20
CA VAL A 252 -9.09 4.71 23.32
C VAL A 252 -9.35 5.49 24.62
N PHE A 253 -9.29 6.83 24.58
CA PHE A 253 -9.52 7.69 25.75
C PHE A 253 -10.95 7.58 26.30
N ILE A 254 -11.95 7.57 25.42
CA ILE A 254 -13.36 7.37 25.79
C ILE A 254 -13.55 5.98 26.40
N CYS A 255 -12.94 4.94 25.83
CA CYS A 255 -12.96 3.59 26.40
C CYS A 255 -12.42 3.56 27.83
N VAL A 256 -11.26 4.17 28.07
CA VAL A 256 -10.62 4.29 29.40
C VAL A 256 -11.52 5.06 30.38
N ARG A 257 -12.16 6.14 29.94
CA ARG A 257 -13.06 6.95 30.78
C ARG A 257 -14.34 6.20 31.17
N ILE A 258 -14.92 5.43 30.26
CA ILE A 258 -16.11 4.61 30.52
C ILE A 258 -15.75 3.46 31.48
N THR A 259 -14.56 2.87 31.35
CA THR A 259 -14.09 1.83 32.28
C THR A 259 -13.93 2.35 33.71
N VAL A 260 -13.42 3.58 33.87
CA VAL A 260 -13.22 4.19 35.19
C VAL A 260 -14.54 4.58 35.87
N ARG A 261 -15.56 5.00 35.11
CA ARG A 261 -16.88 5.37 35.67
C ARG A 261 -17.76 4.18 36.06
N ALA A 262 -17.50 2.98 35.53
CA ALA A 262 -18.32 1.79 35.74
C ALA A 262 -17.98 0.97 37.01
N SER A 263 -17.20 1.52 37.95
CA SER A 263 -16.97 0.91 39.27
C SER A 263 -18.09 1.37 40.23
N PRO A 264 -19.12 0.55 40.53
CA PRO A 264 -20.15 0.96 41.47
C PRO A 264 -19.57 0.99 42.89
N GLU A 265 -19.86 2.07 43.61
CA GLU A 265 -19.81 2.05 45.07
C GLU A 265 -20.66 0.88 45.57
N ARG A 266 -20.07 0.08 46.46
CA ARG A 266 -20.68 -1.16 46.97
C ARG A 266 -21.99 -0.84 47.70
N VAL A 267 -23.06 -1.48 47.25
CA VAL A 267 -24.21 -1.83 48.09
C VAL A 267 -23.70 -2.55 49.34
N GLY A 268 -24.02 -2.00 50.50
CA GLY A 268 -23.63 -2.53 51.81
C GLY A 268 -24.40 -1.83 52.93
N ALA A 269 -25.72 -1.74 52.80
CA ALA A 269 -26.64 -1.51 53.90
C ALA A 269 -27.59 -2.72 53.97
N GLY A 270 -27.39 -3.57 54.99
CA GLY A 270 -28.21 -4.74 55.26
C GLY A 270 -27.40 -5.93 55.79
N MET A 271 -27.58 -6.22 57.09
CA MET A 271 -27.13 -7.40 57.85
C MET A 271 -25.73 -7.33 58.49
N ALA A 272 -25.62 -6.54 59.56
CA ALA A 272 -25.49 -7.04 60.95
C ALA A 272 -25.88 -5.91 61.91
#